data_AF-A0A087CT84-F1
#
_entry.id   AF-A0A087CT84-F1
#
_cell.length_a   1.000
_cell.length_b   1.000
_cell.length_c   1.000
_cell.angle_alpha   90.00
_cell.angle_beta   90.00
_cell.angle_gamma   90.00
#
_symmetry.space_group_name_H-M   'P 1'
#
loop_
_entity.id
_entity.type
_entity.pdbx_description
1 polymer ?
#
loop_
_entity_poly.entity_id
_entity_poly.type
_entity_poly.pdbx_seq_one_letter_code
_entity_poly.pdbx_strand_id
1 'polypeptide(L)'
;MSKGTRYTDEFKAKAVRLLTESRPSYSSETKAIAEVARDPGVSSETLRRWRNQPDASAAEQSEQSAQEAMAELKRLRAENAELRRANEILTTASAFFAARLDPTRP
;
A
#
# COMPACT_ATOMS: atom_id res chain seq x y z
N MET A 1 -21.95 16.25 -33.34
CA MET A 1 -21.06 15.62 -32.35
C MET A 1 -21.82 15.50 -31.04
N SER A 2 -22.37 14.32 -30.71
CA SER A 2 -23.11 14.13 -29.46
C SER A 2 -22.14 14.27 -28.28
N LYS A 3 -22.46 15.21 -27.39
CA LYS A 3 -21.72 15.42 -26.13
C LYS A 3 -22.00 14.18 -25.28
N GLY A 4 -21.11 13.19 -25.35
CA GLY A 4 -21.25 11.95 -24.58
C GLY A 4 -21.55 12.28 -23.13
N THR A 5 -22.63 11.71 -22.59
CA THR A 5 -23.07 11.93 -21.21
C THR A 5 -21.90 11.60 -20.29
N ARG A 6 -21.23 12.63 -19.76
CA ARG A 6 -20.14 12.45 -18.81
C ARG A 6 -20.77 12.20 -17.45
N TYR A 7 -20.63 10.98 -16.95
CA TYR A 7 -20.96 10.64 -15.57
C TYR A 7 -20.00 11.39 -14.63
N THR A 8 -20.54 11.98 -13.56
CA THR A 8 -19.75 12.62 -12.51
C THR A 8 -18.93 11.58 -11.75
N ASP A 9 -17.79 11.99 -11.18
CA ASP A 9 -16.94 11.04 -10.45
C ASP A 9 -17.62 10.51 -9.18
N GLU A 10 -18.45 11.32 -8.52
CA GLU A 10 -19.31 10.87 -7.41
C GLU A 10 -20.27 9.74 -7.83
N PHE A 11 -20.86 9.86 -9.02
CA PHE A 11 -21.77 8.83 -9.54
C PHE A 11 -21.03 7.53 -9.83
N LYS A 12 -19.84 7.62 -10.44
CA LYS A 12 -18.98 6.44 -10.69
C LYS A 12 -18.60 5.76 -9.38
N ALA A 13 -18.11 6.52 -8.40
CA ALA A 13 -17.73 6.00 -7.09
C ALA A 13 -18.92 5.32 -6.39
N LYS A 14 -20.10 5.92 -6.43
CA LYS A 14 -21.32 5.33 -5.87
C LYS A 14 -21.73 4.04 -6.57
N ALA A 15 -21.65 3.99 -7.91
CA ALA A 15 -21.98 2.79 -8.68
C ALA A 15 -20.98 1.65 -8.42
N VAL A 16 -19.68 1.95 -8.32
CA VAL A 16 -18.65 0.96 -7.95
C VAL A 16 -18.84 0.48 -6.52
N ARG A 17 -19.18 1.38 -5.59
CA ARG A 17 -19.47 0.99 -4.19
C ARG A 17 -20.67 0.06 -4.10
N LEU A 18 -21.76 0.39 -4.80
CA LEU A 18 -22.95 -0.46 -4.88
C LEU A 18 -22.62 -1.84 -5.47
N LEU A 19 -21.73 -1.91 -6.47
CA LEU A 19 -21.25 -3.17 -7.02
C LEU A 19 -20.50 -4.00 -5.96
N THR A 20 -19.59 -3.37 -5.22
CA THR A 20 -18.83 -4.05 -4.15
C THR A 20 -19.74 -4.55 -3.03
N GLU A 21 -20.71 -3.75 -2.60
CA GLU A 21 -21.68 -4.10 -1.55
C GLU A 21 -22.62 -5.24 -1.97
N SER A 22 -23.05 -5.25 -3.23
CA SER A 22 -23.99 -6.26 -3.75
C SER A 22 -23.31 -7.53 -4.27
N ARG A 23 -22.00 -7.50 -4.55
CA ARG A 23 -21.24 -8.65 -5.08
C ARG A 23 -21.43 -9.96 -4.30
N PRO A 24 -21.48 -9.98 -2.94
CA PRO A 24 -21.67 -11.21 -2.16
C PRO A 24 -23.02 -11.88 -2.40
N SER A 25 -24.05 -11.12 -2.81
CA SER A 25 -25.40 -11.62 -3.05
C SER A 25 -25.56 -12.38 -4.38
N TYR A 26 -24.53 -12.38 -5.23
CA TYR A 26 -24.59 -13.02 -6.55
C TYR A 26 -23.61 -14.17 -6.72
N SER A 27 -24.01 -15.19 -7.48
CA SER A 27 -23.16 -16.35 -7.80
C SER A 27 -21.97 -16.01 -8.69
N SER A 28 -22.06 -14.96 -9.51
CA SER A 28 -20.97 -14.53 -10.38
C SER A 28 -20.87 -13.02 -10.48
N GLU A 29 -19.67 -12.54 -10.75
CA GLU A 29 -19.39 -11.11 -10.88
C GLU A 29 -20.10 -10.51 -12.11
N THR A 30 -20.16 -11.25 -13.21
CA THR A 30 -20.92 -10.85 -14.40
C THR A 30 -22.40 -10.61 -14.09
N LYS A 31 -23.01 -11.42 -13.21
CA LYS A 31 -24.40 -11.21 -12.78
C LYS A 31 -24.53 -9.98 -11.89
N ALA A 32 -23.64 -9.80 -10.92
CA ALA A 32 -23.62 -8.61 -10.06
C ALA A 32 -23.52 -7.31 -10.89
N ILE A 33 -22.59 -7.28 -11.85
CA ILE A 33 -22.41 -6.13 -12.73
C ILE A 33 -23.65 -5.90 -13.60
N ALA A 34 -24.24 -6.95 -14.17
CA ALA A 34 -25.42 -6.81 -15.03
C ALA A 34 -26.63 -6.27 -14.28
N GLU A 35 -26.86 -6.71 -13.02
CA GLU A 35 -27.95 -6.19 -12.19
C GLU A 35 -27.67 -4.75 -11.73
N VAL A 36 -26.47 -4.48 -11.21
CA VAL A 36 -26.09 -3.13 -10.72
C VAL A 36 -26.02 -2.11 -11.85
N ALA A 37 -25.77 -2.52 -13.09
CA ALA A 37 -25.76 -1.63 -14.25
C ALA A 37 -27.17 -1.26 -14.73
N ARG A 38 -28.18 -2.10 -14.48
CA ARG A 38 -29.58 -1.86 -14.90
C ARG A 38 -30.21 -0.68 -14.16
N ASP A 39 -30.12 -0.65 -12.84
CA ASP A 39 -30.72 0.39 -11.99
C ASP A 39 -30.31 1.83 -12.37
N PRO A 40 -29.01 2.13 -12.57
CA PRO A 40 -28.54 3.44 -12.99
C PRO A 40 -28.58 3.67 -14.51
N GLY A 41 -28.99 2.68 -15.31
CA GLY A 41 -29.01 2.77 -16.78
C GLY A 41 -27.62 2.85 -17.43
N VAL A 42 -26.59 2.31 -16.78
CA VAL A 42 -25.20 2.31 -17.24
C VAL A 42 -24.92 1.01 -18.01
N SER A 43 -24.00 1.02 -18.98
CA SER A 43 -23.60 -0.24 -19.61
C SER A 43 -22.74 -1.08 -18.67
N SER A 44 -22.93 -2.41 -18.67
CA SER A 44 -22.12 -3.34 -17.86
C SER A 44 -20.63 -3.18 -18.12
N GLU A 45 -20.24 -2.87 -19.35
CA GLU A 45 -18.84 -2.66 -19.75
C GLU A 45 -18.28 -1.35 -19.19
N THR A 46 -19.10 -0.31 -19.12
CA THR A 46 -18.74 0.96 -18.49
C THR A 46 -18.51 0.77 -16.98
N LEU A 47 -19.40 0.04 -16.31
CA LEU A 47 -19.26 -0.25 -14.87
C LEU A 47 -18.03 -1.12 -14.59
N ARG A 48 -17.72 -2.10 -15.46
CA ARG A 48 -16.47 -2.87 -15.42
C ARG A 48 -15.24 -2.00 -15.54
N ARG A 49 -15.25 -1.05 -16.47
CA ARG A 49 -14.13 -0.11 -16.66
C ARG A 49 -13.92 0.75 -15.42
N TRP A 50 -14.98 1.29 -14.80
CA TRP A 50 -14.84 2.08 -13.58
C TRP A 50 -14.31 1.26 -12.40
N ARG A 51 -14.76 0.01 -12.24
CA ARG A 51 -14.21 -0.91 -11.22
C ARG A 51 -12.72 -1.19 -11.43
N ASN A 52 -12.31 -1.38 -12.69
CA ASN A 52 -10.92 -1.69 -13.04
C ASN A 52 -10.02 -0.47 -13.08
N GLN A 53 -10.59 0.73 -13.06
CA GLN A 53 -9.83 1.95 -13.07
C GLN A 53 -9.34 2.17 -11.63
N PRO A 54 -8.02 2.15 -11.38
CA PRO A 54 -7.52 2.52 -10.08
C PRO A 54 -7.95 3.96 -9.81
N ASP A 55 -8.52 4.22 -8.63
CA ASP A 55 -8.75 5.58 -8.17
C ASP A 55 -7.40 6.29 -8.20
N ALA A 56 -7.23 7.28 -9.08
CA ALA A 56 -5.94 7.96 -9.26
C ALA A 56 -5.43 8.55 -7.94
N SER A 57 -6.34 9.03 -7.09
CA SER A 57 -6.03 9.49 -5.74
C SER A 57 -5.53 8.37 -4.82
N ALA A 58 -6.09 7.16 -4.92
CA ALA A 58 -5.64 6.01 -4.13
C ALA A 58 -4.27 5.50 -4.62
N ALA A 59 -4.00 5.57 -5.92
CA ALA A 59 -2.68 5.27 -6.48
C ALA A 59 -1.64 6.29 -5.99
N GLU A 60 -1.95 7.58 -6.06
CA GLU A 60 -1.06 8.65 -5.56
C GLU A 60 -0.78 8.52 -4.05
N GLN A 61 -1.81 8.25 -3.24
CA GLN A 61 -1.64 8.01 -1.79
C GLN A 61 -0.79 6.76 -1.51
N SER A 62 -0.99 5.69 -2.28
CA SER A 62 -0.19 4.47 -2.15
C SER A 62 1.27 4.70 -2.56
N GLU A 63 1.52 5.49 -3.60
CA GLU A 63 2.87 5.86 -4.02
C GLU A 63 3.57 6.72 -2.98
N GLN A 64 2.89 7.72 -2.42
CA GLN A 64 3.43 8.57 -1.34
C GLN A 64 3.76 7.72 -0.10
N SER A 65 2.84 6.86 0.33
CA SER A 65 3.05 5.96 1.46
C SER A 65 4.24 5.01 1.25
N ALA A 66 4.40 4.50 0.01
CA ALA A 66 5.54 3.65 -0.34
C ALA A 66 6.87 4.42 -0.31
N GLN A 67 6.89 5.66 -0.80
CA GLN A 67 8.07 6.51 -0.76
C GLN A 67 8.49 6.84 0.68
N GLU A 68 7.54 7.20 1.54
CA GLU A 68 7.78 7.45 2.96
C GLU A 68 8.33 6.20 3.66
N ALA A 69 7.73 5.03 3.43
CA ALA A 69 8.21 3.77 3.99
C ALA A 69 9.65 3.43 3.52
N MET A 70 9.97 3.68 2.25
CA MET A 70 11.33 3.48 1.73
C MET A 70 12.34 4.45 2.34
N ALA A 71 11.96 5.71 2.55
CA ALA A 71 12.81 6.71 3.18
C ALA A 71 13.13 6.31 4.63
N GLU A 72 12.13 5.88 5.39
CA GLU A 72 12.31 5.43 6.78
C GLU A 72 13.16 4.17 6.86
N LEU A 73 12.93 3.18 5.98
CA LEU A 73 13.79 1.99 5.91
C LEU A 73 15.25 2.34 5.64
N LYS A 74 15.52 3.33 4.77
CA LYS A 74 16.89 3.78 4.50
C LYS A 74 17.52 4.43 5.73
N ARG A 75 16.77 5.28 6.44
CA ARG A 75 17.21 5.91 7.69
C ARG A 75 17.54 4.87 8.75
N LEU A 76 16.61 3.94 9.01
CA LEU A 76 16.79 2.90 10.02
C LEU A 76 17.97 1.98 9.69
N ARG A 77 18.20 1.66 8.41
CA ARG A 77 19.38 0.87 8.00
C ARG A 77 20.70 1.61 8.26
N ALA A 78 20.74 2.92 8.02
CA ALA A 78 21.93 3.72 8.31
C ALA A 78 22.21 3.78 9.82
N GLU A 79 21.17 4.03 10.62
CA GLU A 79 21.27 4.05 12.08
C GLU A 79 21.69 2.69 12.64
N ASN A 80 21.11 1.59 12.15
CA ASN A 80 21.49 0.25 12.59
C ASN A 80 22.96 -0.07 12.26
N ALA A 81 23.45 0.37 11.10
CA ALA A 81 24.85 0.19 10.72
C ALA A 81 25.79 0.98 11.66
N GLU A 82 25.43 2.20 12.02
CA GLU A 82 26.20 3.01 12.98
C GLU A 82 26.20 2.39 14.38
N LEU A 83 25.04 1.98 14.88
CA LEU A 83 24.90 1.31 16.18
C LEU A 83 25.70 0.02 16.25
N ARG A 84 25.76 -0.76 15.16
CA ARG A 84 26.59 -1.97 15.09
C ARG A 84 28.07 -1.66 15.18
N ARG A 85 28.55 -0.64 14.47
CA ARG A 85 29.95 -0.20 14.56
C ARG A 85 30.30 0.26 15.97
N ALA A 86 29.42 1.05 16.61
CA ALA A 86 29.64 1.50 17.98
C ALA A 86 29.71 0.31 18.96
N ASN A 87 28.79 -0.66 18.83
CA ASN A 87 28.81 -1.88 19.63
C ASN A 87 30.09 -2.69 19.43
N GLU A 88 30.59 -2.78 18.19
CA GLU A 88 31.84 -3.48 17.90
C GLU A 88 33.03 -2.82 18.63
N ILE A 89 33.16 -1.50 18.54
CA ILE A 89 34.20 -0.74 19.26
C ILE A 89 34.11 -0.96 20.76
N LEU A 90 32.90 -0.87 21.33
CA LEU A 90 32.69 -1.08 22.77
C LEU A 90 33.02 -2.51 23.20
N THR A 91 32.66 -3.50 22.38
CA THR A 91 32.96 -4.92 22.64
C THR A 91 34.47 -5.18 22.57
N THR A 92 35.17 -4.61 21.58
CA THR A 92 36.62 -4.72 21.50
C THR A 92 37.31 -4.04 22.69
N ALA A 93 36.84 -2.85 23.08
CA ALA A 93 37.38 -2.14 24.23
C ALA A 93 37.17 -2.91 25.53
N SER A 94 35.97 -3.44 25.77
CA SER A 94 35.67 -4.24 26.97
C SER A 94 36.50 -5.51 27.03
N ALA A 95 36.67 -6.21 25.90
CA ALA A 95 37.55 -7.38 25.80
C ALA A 95 39.03 -7.03 26.11
N PHE A 96 39.52 -5.90 25.60
CA PHE A 96 40.87 -5.41 25.89
C PHE A 96 41.08 -5.13 27.38
N PHE A 97 40.13 -4.43 28.03
CA PHE A 97 40.22 -4.14 29.45
C PHE A 97 40.11 -5.40 30.31
N ALA A 98 39.21 -6.33 29.98
CA ALA A 98 39.07 -7.60 30.67
C ALA A 98 40.37 -8.42 30.62
N ALA A 99 41.03 -8.47 29.45
CA ALA A 99 42.31 -9.18 29.29
C ALA A 99 43.46 -8.57 30.11
N ARG A 100 43.42 -7.27 30.42
CA ARG A 100 44.45 -6.58 31.21
C ARG A 100 44.22 -6.67 32.72
N LEU A 101 42.97 -6.86 33.14
CA LEU A 101 42.57 -6.95 34.54
C LEU A 101 42.62 -8.39 35.09
N ASP A 102 42.94 -9.38 34.25
CA ASP A 102 43.13 -10.78 34.66
C ASP A 102 44.62 -11.10 34.87
N PRO A 103 45.14 -11.08 36.12
CA PRO A 103 46.55 -11.33 36.41
C PRO A 103 46.94 -12.82 36.28
N THR A 104 46.01 -13.71 35.94
CA THR A 104 46.19 -15.16 35.94
C THR A 104 45.95 -15.84 34.58
N ARG A 105 45.99 -15.07 33.48
CA ARG A 105 46.09 -15.67 32.14
C ARG A 105 47.50 -16.25 31.98
N PRO A 106 47.66 -17.57 31.71
CA PRO A 106 48.98 -18.21 31.63
C PRO A 106 49.85 -17.64 30.50
#